data_AF-A0AAW3W9G4-F1
#
_entry.id   AF-A0AAW3W9G4-F1
#
_cell.length_a   1.000
_cell.length_b   1.000
_cell.length_c   1.000
_cell.angle_alpha   90.00
_cell.angle_beta   90.00
_cell.angle_gamma   90.00
#
_symmetry.space_group_name_H-M   'P 1'
#
loop_
_entity.id
_entity.type
_entity.pdbx_description
1 polymer ?
#
loop_
_entity_poly.entity_id
_entity_poly.type
_entity_poly.pdbx_seq_one_letter_code
_entity_poly.pdbx_strand_id
1 'polypeptide(L)'
;MDEKELLIKYIESENECEWIDFKEKFYVIKHKKDDFIKDIVSFANNLQAKDKYIIFGVEDGNHGVCGIYTDAIPDISILENLLVEKVEPQITISLGSFFISNKLIAFIKIPYNNENRPYIIKNECGAVKQGDIYIRKGSINVKATRRDLDDIYTSRHQQYIVPYDNSIIIEPIYIKDSLLENPTYGRLDIEIKNTSNLPLLINSGWIEFENVFGKIKRSIYDILPNRNIQEHPFEVAPTSNFVKKALFGFTSTDCITLHFDEDGHLVAKTYVKTSFQDISGKVFESEPKEFFIIAKGDILHKIKIKYKEFREHLKKKRKNILRAIELNKDAELKQLMNIPCIDFSLVLPKYVLNHPEFPEYDICAEMIQTAINVKNEYAIKLMQSQGLPQDFVEFALGFQ
;
A
#
# COMPACT_ATOMS: atom_id res chain seq x y z
N MET A 1 -7.35 19.92 6.40
CA MET A 1 -8.08 21.09 5.88
C MET A 1 -9.34 21.20 6.69
N ASP A 2 -9.64 22.38 7.21
CA ASP A 2 -10.83 22.59 8.04
C ASP A 2 -12.11 22.41 7.19
N GLU A 3 -13.18 21.88 7.78
CA GLU A 3 -14.42 21.59 7.03
C GLU A 3 -15.05 22.88 6.49
N LYS A 4 -14.96 23.97 7.25
CA LYS A 4 -15.36 25.31 6.82
C LYS A 4 -14.59 25.78 5.58
N GLU A 5 -13.26 25.65 5.59
CA GLU A 5 -12.41 26.04 4.45
C GLU A 5 -12.77 25.26 3.19
N LEU A 6 -13.05 23.96 3.34
CA LEU A 6 -13.50 23.11 2.24
C LEU A 6 -14.82 23.60 1.64
N LEU A 7 -15.81 23.91 2.49
CA LEU A 7 -17.13 24.34 2.03
C LEU A 7 -17.10 25.73 1.38
N ILE A 8 -16.28 26.65 1.90
CA ILE A 8 -16.06 27.96 1.27
C ILE A 8 -15.51 27.78 -0.14
N LYS A 9 -14.49 26.93 -0.31
CA LYS A 9 -13.93 26.63 -1.63
C LYS A 9 -14.96 26.03 -2.59
N TYR A 10 -15.88 25.20 -2.09
CA TYR A 10 -16.96 24.67 -2.91
C TYR A 10 -17.93 25.77 -3.37
N ILE A 11 -18.33 26.66 -2.49
CA ILE A 11 -19.17 27.81 -2.83
C ILE A 11 -18.49 28.69 -3.89
N GLU A 12 -17.22 29.03 -3.69
CA GLU A 12 -16.42 29.83 -4.64
C GLU A 12 -16.21 29.16 -6.01
N SER A 13 -16.23 27.83 -6.04
CA SER A 13 -16.05 27.08 -7.29
C SER A 13 -17.30 27.03 -8.16
N GLU A 14 -18.48 27.41 -7.63
CA GLU A 14 -19.76 27.49 -8.35
C GLU A 14 -20.16 26.20 -9.12
N ASN A 15 -19.65 25.04 -8.69
CA ASN A 15 -19.84 23.78 -9.40
C ASN A 15 -20.68 22.80 -8.58
N GLU A 16 -21.97 22.71 -8.92
CA GLU A 16 -22.82 21.61 -8.49
C GLU A 16 -22.41 20.30 -9.16
N CYS A 17 -22.37 19.24 -8.36
CA CYS A 17 -21.91 17.95 -8.83
C CYS A 17 -22.50 16.81 -8.00
N GLU A 18 -21.96 15.61 -8.14
CA GLU A 18 -22.47 14.40 -7.50
C GLU A 18 -22.29 14.38 -5.97
N TRP A 19 -21.47 15.27 -5.42
CA TRP A 19 -21.20 15.36 -3.99
C TRP A 19 -21.54 16.72 -3.36
N ILE A 20 -22.06 17.67 -4.13
CA ILE A 20 -22.43 19.02 -3.66
C ILE A 20 -23.74 19.45 -4.31
N ASP A 21 -24.63 20.03 -3.51
CA ASP A 21 -25.87 20.71 -3.92
C ASP A 21 -25.99 22.03 -3.15
N PHE A 22 -26.39 23.11 -3.83
CA PHE A 22 -26.64 24.41 -3.20
C PHE A 22 -28.14 24.67 -3.12
N LYS A 23 -28.58 25.23 -1.99
CA LYS A 23 -29.97 25.63 -1.78
C LYS A 23 -30.04 27.00 -1.13
N GLU A 24 -30.94 27.84 -1.62
CA GLU A 24 -31.16 29.17 -1.04
C GLU A 24 -31.70 29.07 0.39
N LYS A 25 -32.63 28.13 0.63
CA LYS A 25 -33.37 28.00 1.91
C LYS A 25 -33.28 26.60 2.46
N PHE A 26 -33.35 26.50 3.79
CA PHE A 26 -33.48 25.22 4.48
C PHE A 26 -34.81 24.53 4.15
N TYR A 27 -34.84 23.20 4.23
CA TYR A 27 -36.04 22.41 3.94
C TYR A 27 -37.21 22.73 4.87
N VAL A 28 -38.42 22.80 4.31
CA VAL A 28 -39.65 22.99 5.07
C VAL A 28 -40.18 21.64 5.55
N ILE A 29 -39.59 21.12 6.64
CA ILE A 29 -39.88 19.79 7.19
C ILE A 29 -41.34 19.60 7.63
N LYS A 30 -42.14 20.65 7.83
CA LYS A 30 -43.56 20.50 8.19
C LYS A 30 -44.45 20.07 7.03
N HIS A 31 -44.12 20.47 5.80
CA HIS A 31 -45.03 20.33 4.64
C HIS A 31 -44.38 19.73 3.39
N LYS A 32 -43.04 19.79 3.27
CA LYS A 32 -42.28 19.30 2.12
C LYS A 32 -41.11 18.41 2.58
N LYS A 33 -41.46 17.35 3.33
CA LYS A 33 -40.48 16.37 3.83
C LYS A 33 -39.88 15.53 2.70
N ASP A 34 -40.62 15.39 1.61
CA ASP A 34 -40.27 14.58 0.45
C ASP A 34 -39.03 15.10 -0.27
N ASP A 35 -38.88 16.42 -0.42
CA ASP A 35 -37.68 17.02 -1.02
C ASP A 35 -36.41 16.67 -0.22
N PHE A 36 -36.47 16.82 1.11
CA PHE A 36 -35.37 16.45 2.00
C PHE A 36 -35.03 14.96 1.89
N ILE A 37 -36.02 14.09 2.02
CA ILE A 37 -35.81 12.62 1.98
C ILE A 37 -35.22 12.21 0.64
N LYS A 38 -35.78 12.72 -0.47
CA LYS A 38 -35.32 12.41 -1.82
C LYS A 38 -33.85 12.81 -2.01
N ASP A 39 -33.47 14.01 -1.60
CA ASP A 39 -32.12 14.52 -1.78
C ASP A 39 -31.11 13.74 -0.92
N ILE A 40 -31.41 13.47 0.36
CA ILE A 40 -30.55 12.67 1.25
C ILE A 40 -30.36 11.25 0.71
N VAL A 41 -31.44 10.57 0.29
CA VAL A 41 -31.37 9.20 -0.25
C VAL A 41 -30.56 9.17 -1.56
N SER A 42 -30.78 10.14 -2.45
CA SER A 42 -30.03 10.28 -3.70
C SER A 42 -28.52 10.38 -3.48
N PHE A 43 -28.10 11.22 -2.53
CA PHE A 43 -26.69 11.34 -2.17
C PHE A 43 -26.16 10.08 -1.48
N ALA A 44 -26.92 9.51 -0.55
CA ALA A 44 -26.52 8.31 0.17
C ALA A 44 -26.30 7.11 -0.77
N ASN A 45 -27.08 7.01 -1.86
CA ASN A 45 -26.94 5.98 -2.90
C ASN A 45 -25.90 6.26 -3.99
N ASN A 46 -25.39 7.49 -4.10
CA ASN A 46 -24.34 7.80 -5.07
C ASN A 46 -23.05 7.02 -4.72
N LEU A 47 -22.42 6.39 -5.73
CA LEU A 47 -21.34 5.43 -5.53
C LEU A 47 -20.00 6.04 -5.11
N GLN A 48 -19.81 7.36 -5.25
CA GLN A 48 -18.54 7.98 -4.93
C GLN A 48 -18.20 7.86 -3.43
N ALA A 49 -16.96 7.45 -3.15
CA ALA A 49 -16.40 7.30 -1.80
C ALA A 49 -15.91 8.65 -1.26
N LYS A 50 -16.81 9.62 -1.16
CA LYS A 50 -16.54 10.98 -0.69
C LYS A 50 -17.68 11.49 0.19
N ASP A 51 -17.35 12.36 1.14
CA ASP A 51 -18.33 13.12 1.89
C ASP A 51 -19.15 14.00 0.94
N LYS A 52 -20.46 14.04 1.16
CA LYS A 52 -21.41 14.76 0.32
C LYS A 52 -22.08 15.85 1.14
N TYR A 53 -22.39 16.98 0.51
CA TYR A 53 -22.88 18.17 1.18
C TYR A 53 -24.07 18.77 0.47
N ILE A 54 -25.07 19.16 1.26
CA ILE A 54 -26.13 20.07 0.84
C ILE A 54 -25.91 21.36 1.61
N ILE A 55 -25.62 22.45 0.89
CA ILE A 55 -25.20 23.73 1.48
C ILE A 55 -26.34 24.73 1.30
N PHE A 56 -26.73 25.37 2.41
CA PHE A 56 -27.87 26.29 2.49
C PHE A 56 -27.44 27.74 2.65
N GLY A 57 -28.21 28.66 2.08
CA GLY A 57 -27.91 30.10 2.09
C GLY A 57 -27.04 30.53 0.91
N VAL A 58 -27.13 29.79 -0.20
CA VAL A 58 -26.46 30.07 -1.47
C VAL A 58 -27.52 30.08 -2.56
N GLU A 59 -27.56 31.14 -3.37
CA GLU A 59 -28.52 31.31 -4.47
C GLU A 59 -28.30 30.26 -5.56
N ASP A 60 -29.41 29.72 -6.08
CA ASP A 60 -29.40 28.80 -7.22
C ASP A 60 -28.96 29.55 -8.49
N GLY A 61 -28.01 28.98 -9.24
CA GLY A 61 -27.45 29.55 -10.47
C GLY A 61 -26.27 30.52 -10.27
N ASN A 62 -26.49 31.65 -9.60
CA ASN A 62 -25.43 32.68 -9.42
C ASN A 62 -24.49 32.38 -8.23
N HIS A 63 -24.79 31.36 -7.42
CA HIS A 63 -24.00 30.93 -6.26
C HIS A 63 -23.70 32.06 -5.25
N GLY A 64 -24.53 33.12 -5.27
CA GLY A 64 -24.42 34.25 -4.39
C GLY A 64 -24.74 33.84 -2.96
N VAL A 65 -23.88 34.20 -2.01
CA VAL A 65 -24.14 33.96 -0.59
C VAL A 65 -25.29 34.87 -0.13
N CYS A 66 -26.46 34.30 0.12
CA CYS A 66 -27.67 34.99 0.59
C CYS A 66 -27.95 34.79 2.09
N GLY A 67 -27.49 33.67 2.65
CA GLY A 67 -27.65 33.30 4.05
C GLY A 67 -29.05 32.78 4.41
N ILE A 68 -29.16 32.14 5.58
CA ILE A 68 -30.43 31.69 6.15
C ILE A 68 -30.62 32.19 7.57
N TYR A 69 -31.86 32.19 8.05
CA TYR A 69 -32.16 32.50 9.44
C TYR A 69 -31.91 31.29 10.35
N THR A 70 -31.45 31.53 11.58
CA THR A 70 -31.13 30.47 12.56
C THR A 70 -32.35 29.63 12.94
N ASP A 71 -33.52 30.24 13.05
CA ASP A 71 -34.80 29.60 13.37
C ASP A 71 -35.33 28.68 12.27
N ALA A 72 -34.81 28.81 11.05
CA ALA A 72 -35.12 27.90 9.94
C ALA A 72 -34.38 26.56 10.04
N ILE A 73 -33.33 26.46 10.87
CA ILE A 73 -32.52 25.25 11.03
C ILE A 73 -33.12 24.40 12.17
N PRO A 74 -33.67 23.21 11.88
CA PRO A 74 -34.19 22.31 12.90
C PRO A 74 -33.05 21.63 13.67
N ASP A 75 -33.37 21.09 14.85
CA ASP A 75 -32.47 20.16 15.55
C ASP A 75 -32.20 18.93 14.68
N ILE A 76 -30.95 18.46 14.66
CA ILE A 76 -30.54 17.30 13.87
C ILE A 76 -31.36 16.04 14.21
N SER A 77 -31.76 15.89 15.47
CA SER A 77 -32.57 14.76 15.95
C SER A 77 -33.91 14.67 15.22
N ILE A 78 -34.48 15.81 14.78
CA ILE A 78 -35.74 15.84 14.00
C ILE A 78 -35.50 15.23 12.62
N LEU A 79 -34.36 15.55 12.00
CA LEU A 79 -33.98 15.04 10.68
C LEU A 79 -33.64 13.56 10.73
N GLU A 80 -32.88 13.12 11.74
CA GLU A 80 -32.52 11.71 11.93
C GLU A 80 -33.75 10.85 12.20
N ASN A 81 -34.65 11.27 13.09
CA ASN A 81 -35.90 10.57 13.35
C ASN A 81 -36.76 10.44 12.08
N LEU A 82 -36.81 11.49 11.27
CA LEU A 82 -37.51 11.46 9.99
C LEU A 82 -36.89 10.44 9.02
N LEU A 83 -35.56 10.38 8.92
CA LEU A 83 -34.87 9.39 8.08
C LEU A 83 -35.11 7.96 8.58
N VAL A 84 -35.05 7.71 9.89
CA VAL A 84 -35.33 6.39 10.48
C VAL A 84 -36.78 5.95 10.23
N GLU A 85 -37.73 6.90 10.25
CA GLU A 85 -39.13 6.62 9.96
C GLU A 85 -39.36 6.29 8.47
N LYS A 86 -38.65 6.97 7.56
CA LYS A 86 -38.97 6.97 6.12
C LYS A 86 -38.02 6.18 5.24
N VAL A 87 -36.83 5.83 5.70
CA VAL A 87 -35.76 5.24 4.89
C VAL A 87 -35.18 4.01 5.59
N GLU A 88 -34.83 2.99 4.82
CA GLU A 88 -34.06 1.84 5.29
C GLU A 88 -32.95 1.45 4.29
N PRO A 89 -31.77 1.00 4.75
CA PRO A 89 -31.31 1.03 6.16
C PRO A 89 -31.08 2.47 6.66
N GLN A 90 -30.72 2.64 7.94
CA GLN A 90 -30.52 3.97 8.53
C GLN A 90 -29.38 4.73 7.81
N ILE A 91 -29.64 5.98 7.44
CA ILE A 91 -28.64 6.91 6.90
C ILE A 91 -28.09 7.77 8.04
N THR A 92 -26.78 7.88 8.14
CA THR A 92 -26.10 8.82 9.06
C THR A 92 -25.92 10.17 8.38
N ILE A 93 -26.25 11.25 9.07
CA ILE A 93 -26.02 12.64 8.62
C ILE A 93 -25.41 13.47 9.74
N SER A 94 -24.84 14.63 9.39
CA SER A 94 -24.43 15.66 10.35
C SER A 94 -24.89 17.03 9.87
N LEU A 95 -25.17 17.92 10.82
CA LEU A 95 -25.68 19.26 10.56
C LEU A 95 -24.70 20.27 11.16
N GLY A 96 -24.26 21.24 10.36
CA GLY A 96 -23.35 22.29 10.79
C GLY A 96 -23.73 23.64 10.22
N SER A 97 -23.10 24.68 10.76
CA SER A 97 -23.30 26.06 10.27
C SER A 97 -22.09 26.93 10.54
N PHE A 98 -21.90 27.96 9.71
CA PHE A 98 -20.83 28.94 9.83
C PHE A 98 -21.23 30.26 9.18
N PHE A 99 -20.48 31.33 9.44
CA PHE A 99 -20.74 32.65 8.85
C PHE A 99 -19.77 32.94 7.70
N ILE A 100 -20.32 33.49 6.60
CA ILE A 100 -19.58 34.15 5.52
C ILE A 100 -20.10 35.58 5.42
N SER A 101 -19.25 36.59 5.63
CA SER A 101 -19.64 38.00 5.49
C SER A 101 -20.93 38.37 6.25
N ASN A 102 -21.05 37.95 7.51
CA ASN A 102 -22.24 38.07 8.38
C ASN A 102 -23.52 37.36 7.91
N LYS A 103 -23.44 36.52 6.87
CA LYS A 103 -24.54 35.67 6.43
C LYS A 103 -24.31 34.25 6.94
N LEU A 104 -25.33 33.68 7.58
CA LEU A 104 -25.27 32.33 8.12
C LEU A 104 -25.47 31.33 6.99
N ILE A 105 -24.50 30.42 6.85
CA ILE A 105 -24.55 29.26 5.97
C ILE A 105 -24.76 28.04 6.85
N ALA A 106 -25.68 27.17 6.48
CA ALA A 106 -25.81 25.84 7.08
C ALA A 106 -25.46 24.77 6.07
N PHE A 107 -25.15 23.57 6.54
CA PHE A 107 -24.94 22.43 5.66
C PHE A 107 -25.40 21.14 6.32
N ILE A 108 -25.90 20.23 5.50
CA ILE A 108 -26.04 18.83 5.86
C ILE A 108 -24.92 18.06 5.19
N LYS A 109 -24.14 17.34 6.00
CA LYS A 109 -23.11 16.42 5.54
C LYS A 109 -23.63 14.99 5.60
N ILE A 110 -23.42 14.26 4.52
CA ILE A 110 -23.71 12.83 4.39
C ILE A 110 -22.34 12.14 4.30
N PRO A 111 -21.85 11.53 5.39
CA PRO A 111 -20.52 10.94 5.43
C PRO A 111 -20.33 9.82 4.39
N TYR A 112 -19.12 9.68 3.88
CA TYR A 112 -18.77 8.67 2.87
C TYR A 112 -18.99 7.22 3.33
N ASN A 113 -18.91 6.97 4.65
CA ASN A 113 -19.03 5.65 5.28
C ASN A 113 -20.47 5.12 5.38
N ASN A 114 -21.46 5.82 4.79
CA ASN A 114 -22.79 5.30 4.55
C ASN A 114 -22.76 4.20 3.45
N GLU A 115 -22.25 3.02 3.77
CA GLU A 115 -21.95 1.93 2.81
C GLU A 115 -23.08 0.91 2.60
N ASN A 116 -24.15 0.96 3.42
CA ASN A 116 -25.25 -0.01 3.37
C ASN A 116 -26.27 0.27 2.23
N ARG A 117 -25.79 0.67 1.06
CA ARG A 117 -26.61 0.90 -0.14
C ARG A 117 -27.22 -0.42 -0.65
N PRO A 118 -28.39 -0.43 -1.30
CA PRO A 118 -29.22 0.73 -1.58
C PRO A 118 -30.02 1.16 -0.34
N TYR A 119 -30.14 2.47 -0.15
CA TYR A 119 -31.10 3.10 0.73
C TYR A 119 -32.43 3.27 0.00
N ILE A 120 -33.49 2.76 0.61
CA ILE A 120 -34.81 2.58 0.01
C ILE A 120 -35.83 3.35 0.84
N ILE A 121 -36.83 3.91 0.18
CA ILE A 121 -37.96 4.54 0.86
C ILE A 121 -38.82 3.47 1.52
N LYS A 122 -38.80 3.44 2.85
CA LYS A 122 -39.53 2.49 3.69
C LYS A 122 -41.02 2.81 3.76
N ASN A 123 -41.36 4.09 3.91
CA ASN A 123 -42.73 4.58 4.06
C ASN A 123 -42.96 5.75 3.12
N GLU A 124 -44.09 5.78 2.40
CA GLU A 124 -44.38 6.86 1.47
C GLU A 124 -44.55 8.22 2.17
N CYS A 125 -44.18 9.29 1.47
CA CYS A 125 -44.30 10.66 1.92
C CYS A 125 -44.37 11.59 0.71
N GLY A 126 -45.47 12.33 0.53
CA GLY A 126 -45.61 13.26 -0.59
C GLY A 126 -45.41 12.57 -1.95
N ALA A 127 -44.48 13.09 -2.75
CA ALA A 127 -44.13 12.53 -4.05
C ALA A 127 -43.24 11.28 -3.99
N VAL A 128 -42.65 10.95 -2.83
CA VAL A 128 -41.77 9.79 -2.65
C VAL A 128 -42.58 8.55 -2.29
N LYS A 129 -42.47 7.47 -3.07
CA LYS A 129 -43.26 6.24 -2.85
C LYS A 129 -42.45 5.15 -2.16
N GLN A 130 -43.15 4.31 -1.40
CA GLN A 130 -42.55 3.13 -0.78
C GLN A 130 -41.87 2.24 -1.84
N GLY A 131 -40.67 1.77 -1.55
CA GLY A 131 -39.86 0.98 -2.45
C GLY A 131 -39.06 1.79 -3.48
N ASP A 132 -39.27 3.11 -3.56
CA ASP A 132 -38.45 3.95 -4.44
C ASP A 132 -37.00 3.96 -3.97
N ILE A 133 -36.09 3.95 -4.95
CA ILE A 133 -34.66 4.08 -4.75
C ILE A 133 -34.24 5.28 -5.60
N TYR A 134 -33.70 6.31 -4.96
CA TYR A 134 -33.19 7.49 -5.65
C TYR A 134 -31.67 7.49 -5.64
N ILE A 135 -31.06 7.96 -6.73
CA ILE A 135 -29.62 8.11 -6.89
C ILE A 135 -29.32 9.46 -7.54
N ARG A 136 -28.26 10.13 -7.08
CA ARG A 136 -27.75 11.36 -7.70
C ARG A 136 -26.80 11.02 -8.86
N LYS A 137 -27.04 11.62 -10.03
CA LYS A 137 -26.19 11.55 -11.23
C LYS A 137 -25.92 12.96 -11.73
N GLY A 138 -24.68 13.41 -11.74
CA GLY A 138 -24.37 14.83 -11.89
C GLY A 138 -25.06 15.69 -10.82
N SER A 139 -25.81 16.71 -11.25
CA SER A 139 -26.59 17.60 -10.39
C SER A 139 -28.07 17.19 -10.21
N ILE A 140 -28.50 16.04 -10.77
CA ILE A 140 -29.91 15.63 -10.74
C ILE A 140 -30.17 14.37 -9.91
N ASN A 141 -31.36 14.32 -9.31
CA ASN A 141 -31.85 13.22 -8.51
C ASN A 141 -32.89 12.40 -9.29
N VAL A 142 -32.54 11.15 -9.63
CA VAL A 142 -33.35 10.26 -10.48
C VAL A 142 -33.67 8.95 -9.76
N LYS A 143 -34.69 8.24 -10.21
CA LYS A 143 -34.95 6.86 -9.74
C LYS A 143 -33.84 5.93 -10.25
N ALA A 144 -33.36 5.05 -9.37
CA ALA A 144 -32.34 4.07 -9.71
C ALA A 144 -32.86 3.10 -10.77
N THR A 145 -32.04 2.88 -11.78
CA THR A 145 -32.26 1.85 -12.79
C THR A 145 -31.73 0.51 -12.31
N ARG A 146 -32.06 -0.58 -13.01
CA ARG A 146 -31.44 -1.89 -12.75
C ARG A 146 -29.91 -1.81 -12.73
N ARG A 147 -29.31 -1.10 -13.69
CA ARG A 147 -27.85 -0.96 -13.79
C ARG A 147 -27.26 -0.29 -12.55
N ASP A 148 -27.92 0.73 -12.03
CA ASP A 148 -27.49 1.41 -10.80
C ASP A 148 -27.50 0.45 -9.60
N LEU A 149 -28.49 -0.44 -9.53
CA LEU A 149 -28.54 -1.47 -8.49
C LEU A 149 -27.42 -2.50 -8.65
N ASP A 150 -27.16 -2.96 -9.88
CA ASP A 150 -26.05 -3.89 -10.17
C ASP A 150 -24.70 -3.27 -9.74
N ASP A 151 -24.49 -1.97 -10.03
CA ASP A 151 -23.29 -1.23 -9.62
C ASP A 151 -23.21 -1.07 -8.08
N ILE A 152 -24.33 -0.78 -7.41
CA ILE A 152 -24.42 -0.73 -5.93
C ILE A 152 -24.02 -2.07 -5.32
N TYR A 153 -24.61 -3.18 -5.76
CA TYR A 153 -24.29 -4.50 -5.20
C TYR A 153 -22.84 -4.89 -5.47
N THR A 154 -22.32 -4.59 -6.65
CA THR A 154 -20.91 -4.81 -6.99
C THR A 154 -19.98 -4.01 -6.09
N SER A 155 -20.32 -2.75 -5.78
CA SER A 155 -19.51 -1.89 -4.91
C SER A 155 -19.43 -2.38 -3.45
N ARG A 156 -20.39 -3.21 -3.00
CA ARG A 156 -20.37 -3.84 -1.67
C ARG A 156 -19.42 -5.03 -1.60
N HIS A 157 -19.07 -5.61 -2.75
CA HIS A 157 -18.22 -6.77 -2.80
C HIS A 157 -16.75 -6.36 -2.64
N GLN A 158 -16.28 -6.40 -1.40
CA GLN A 158 -14.87 -6.39 -1.09
C GLN A 158 -14.24 -7.71 -1.58
N GLN A 159 -13.34 -7.56 -2.54
CA GLN A 159 -12.46 -8.62 -3.01
C GLN A 159 -11.03 -8.10 -2.92
N TYR A 160 -10.18 -8.74 -2.12
CA TYR A 160 -8.76 -8.41 -2.07
C TYR A 160 -7.92 -9.65 -1.84
N ILE A 161 -6.68 -9.56 -2.29
CA ILE A 161 -5.63 -10.55 -2.07
C ILE A 161 -4.40 -9.77 -1.66
N VAL A 162 -3.95 -9.95 -0.41
CA VAL A 162 -2.85 -9.19 0.17
C VAL A 162 -1.95 -10.10 1.00
N PRO A 163 -0.68 -9.74 1.23
CA PRO A 163 0.13 -10.42 2.23
C PRO A 163 -0.53 -10.35 3.62
N TYR A 164 -0.62 -11.49 4.29
CA TYR A 164 -1.19 -11.59 5.64
C TYR A 164 -0.21 -11.09 6.71
N ASP A 165 1.06 -11.42 6.53
CA ASP A 165 2.16 -10.97 7.38
C ASP A 165 3.26 -10.28 6.55
N ASN A 166 4.23 -9.68 7.25
CA ASN A 166 5.38 -9.01 6.64
C ASN A 166 6.64 -9.88 6.74
N SER A 167 6.50 -11.21 6.65
CA SER A 167 7.60 -12.15 6.79
C SER A 167 7.63 -13.14 5.63
N ILE A 168 8.84 -13.41 5.11
CA ILE A 168 9.06 -14.39 4.04
C ILE A 168 10.18 -15.32 4.46
N ILE A 169 9.92 -16.62 4.35
CA ILE A 169 10.90 -17.67 4.60
C ILE A 169 11.20 -18.38 3.29
N ILE A 170 12.48 -18.45 2.94
CA ILE A 170 12.97 -19.14 1.75
C ILE A 170 13.72 -20.39 2.21
N GLU A 171 13.16 -21.56 1.94
CA GLU A 171 13.73 -22.83 2.40
C GLU A 171 13.38 -24.01 1.47
N PRO A 172 14.16 -25.10 1.50
CA PRO A 172 13.85 -26.32 0.77
C PRO A 172 12.49 -26.88 1.20
N ILE A 173 11.65 -27.24 0.22
CA ILE A 173 10.37 -27.90 0.49
C ILE A 173 10.46 -29.37 0.12
N TYR A 174 10.24 -30.23 1.12
CA TYR A 174 10.12 -31.67 0.92
C TYR A 174 8.73 -32.00 0.39
N ILE A 175 8.65 -32.41 -0.88
CA ILE A 175 7.41 -32.88 -1.49
C ILE A 175 7.47 -34.40 -1.53
N LYS A 176 6.60 -35.07 -0.77
CA LYS A 176 6.44 -36.53 -0.85
C LYS A 176 6.14 -36.89 -2.32
N ASP A 177 6.86 -37.88 -2.85
CA ASP A 177 6.72 -38.42 -4.21
C ASP A 177 7.22 -37.54 -5.37
N SER A 178 8.03 -36.51 -5.10
CA SER A 178 8.74 -35.76 -6.16
C SER A 178 10.13 -36.37 -6.44
N LEU A 179 10.43 -36.63 -7.72
CA LEU A 179 11.77 -37.04 -8.18
C LEU A 179 12.79 -35.89 -8.18
N LEU A 180 12.34 -34.64 -7.92
CA LEU A 180 13.20 -33.46 -7.86
C LEU A 180 13.86 -33.38 -6.48
N GLU A 181 15.19 -33.27 -6.44
CA GLU A 181 15.95 -32.90 -5.24
C GLU A 181 15.34 -31.62 -4.64
N ASN A 182 14.91 -31.69 -3.37
CA ASN A 182 14.23 -30.68 -2.56
C ASN A 182 14.33 -29.23 -3.09
N PRO A 183 13.42 -28.81 -3.99
CA PRO A 183 13.47 -27.46 -4.55
C PRO A 183 13.23 -26.41 -3.46
N THR A 184 14.06 -25.36 -3.47
CA THR A 184 13.92 -24.21 -2.55
C THR A 184 12.88 -23.25 -3.09
N TYR A 185 11.91 -22.90 -2.25
CA TYR A 185 10.88 -21.92 -2.56
C TYR A 185 10.80 -20.87 -1.47
N GLY A 186 10.39 -19.67 -1.86
CA GLY A 186 9.89 -18.69 -0.92
C GLY A 186 8.46 -19.02 -0.50
N ARG A 187 8.15 -18.81 0.78
CA ARG A 187 6.84 -18.99 1.40
C ARG A 187 6.31 -17.63 1.82
N LEU A 188 5.05 -17.35 1.48
CA LEU A 188 4.32 -16.16 1.88
C LEU A 188 2.90 -16.54 2.28
N ASP A 189 2.42 -16.06 3.43
CA ASP A 189 1.01 -16.18 3.78
C ASP A 189 0.23 -15.03 3.12
N ILE A 190 -0.82 -15.37 2.36
CA ILE A 190 -1.71 -14.42 1.69
C ILE A 190 -3.11 -14.49 2.29
N GLU A 191 -3.66 -13.34 2.66
CA GLU A 191 -5.06 -13.18 3.03
C GLU A 191 -5.89 -12.96 1.76
N ILE A 192 -6.93 -13.77 1.61
CA ILE A 192 -7.85 -13.71 0.49
C ILE A 192 -9.25 -13.50 1.05
N LYS A 193 -9.86 -12.38 0.67
CA LYS A 193 -11.25 -12.06 1.00
C LYS A 193 -12.06 -11.97 -0.27
N ASN A 194 -13.16 -12.71 -0.32
CA ASN A 194 -14.18 -12.60 -1.36
C ASN A 194 -15.56 -12.47 -0.71
N THR A 195 -16.10 -11.26 -0.65
CA THR A 195 -17.47 -11.02 -0.14
C THR A 195 -18.53 -11.02 -1.23
N SER A 196 -18.15 -11.32 -2.48
CA SER A 196 -19.13 -11.47 -3.56
C SER A 196 -19.87 -12.79 -3.48
N ASN A 197 -21.01 -12.84 -4.17
CA ASN A 197 -21.80 -14.05 -4.36
C ASN A 197 -21.27 -14.93 -5.52
N LEU A 198 -20.20 -14.52 -6.19
CA LEU A 198 -19.57 -15.25 -7.29
C LEU A 198 -18.18 -15.77 -6.87
N PRO A 199 -17.77 -16.96 -7.36
CA PRO A 199 -16.42 -17.44 -7.12
C PRO A 199 -15.41 -16.54 -7.83
N LEU A 200 -14.23 -16.39 -7.22
CA LEU A 200 -13.08 -15.74 -7.86
C LEU A 200 -12.11 -16.83 -8.32
N LEU A 201 -11.75 -16.84 -9.60
CA LEU A 201 -10.87 -17.83 -10.21
C LEU A 201 -9.53 -17.18 -10.54
N ILE A 202 -8.56 -17.32 -9.64
CA ILE A 202 -7.22 -16.72 -9.77
C ILE A 202 -6.39 -17.60 -10.71
N ASN A 203 -5.90 -17.04 -11.82
CA ASN A 203 -5.15 -17.78 -12.84
C ASN A 203 -3.64 -17.49 -12.85
N SER A 204 -3.19 -16.45 -12.15
CA SER A 204 -1.78 -16.08 -12.06
C SER A 204 -1.50 -15.18 -10.86
N GLY A 205 -0.24 -15.17 -10.43
CA GLY A 205 0.24 -14.29 -9.39
C GLY A 205 1.74 -14.04 -9.50
N TRP A 206 2.16 -12.86 -9.05
CA TRP A 206 3.54 -12.42 -9.00
C TRP A 206 3.86 -11.78 -7.66
N ILE A 207 5.11 -11.91 -7.25
CA ILE A 207 5.71 -11.20 -6.14
C ILE A 207 6.90 -10.39 -6.66
N GLU A 208 6.94 -9.13 -6.28
CA GLU A 208 8.01 -8.19 -6.61
C GLU A 208 8.71 -7.77 -5.32
N PHE A 209 10.04 -7.77 -5.36
CA PHE A 209 10.90 -7.31 -4.27
C PHE A 209 11.74 -6.15 -4.78
N GLU A 210 11.89 -5.12 -3.97
CA GLU A 210 12.68 -3.94 -4.32
C GLU A 210 13.43 -3.43 -3.09
N ASN A 211 14.74 -3.26 -3.23
CA ASN A 211 15.58 -2.60 -2.24
C ASN A 211 16.63 -1.71 -2.93
N VAL A 212 17.54 -1.12 -2.15
CA VAL A 212 18.58 -0.22 -2.65
C VAL A 212 19.57 -0.89 -3.62
N PHE A 213 19.65 -2.22 -3.61
CA PHE A 213 20.60 -2.99 -4.41
C PHE A 213 19.97 -3.55 -5.69
N GLY A 214 18.68 -3.88 -5.67
CA GLY A 214 18.04 -4.46 -6.83
C GLY A 214 16.54 -4.68 -6.72
N LYS A 215 15.96 -5.05 -7.86
CA LYS A 215 14.56 -5.41 -8.01
C LYS A 215 14.45 -6.79 -8.64
N ILE A 216 13.63 -7.66 -8.05
CA ILE A 216 13.32 -8.99 -8.61
C ILE A 216 11.81 -9.18 -8.69
N LYS A 217 11.37 -9.98 -9.67
CA LYS A 217 9.98 -10.38 -9.87
C LYS A 217 9.88 -11.88 -10.07
N ARG A 218 9.03 -12.57 -9.32
CA ARG A 218 8.87 -14.03 -9.35
C ARG A 218 7.40 -14.40 -9.45
N SER A 219 7.11 -15.50 -10.12
CA SER A 219 5.75 -16.03 -10.19
C SER A 219 5.40 -16.78 -8.91
N ILE A 220 4.15 -16.63 -8.46
CA ILE A 220 3.56 -17.33 -7.33
C ILE A 220 2.89 -18.64 -7.84
N TYR A 221 3.03 -19.70 -7.06
CA TYR A 221 2.53 -21.06 -7.29
C TYR A 221 1.53 -21.47 -6.19
N ASP A 222 0.55 -22.28 -6.57
CA ASP A 222 -0.51 -22.76 -5.68
C ASP A 222 -0.17 -24.10 -5.02
N ILE A 223 0.58 -24.06 -3.91
CA ILE A 223 0.89 -25.16 -2.96
C ILE A 223 1.65 -26.38 -3.51
N LEU A 224 1.60 -26.68 -4.81
CA LEU A 224 2.37 -27.73 -5.47
C LEU A 224 3.03 -27.18 -6.74
N PRO A 225 4.36 -27.29 -6.91
CA PRO A 225 5.09 -26.70 -8.02
C PRO A 225 4.83 -27.32 -9.41
N ASN A 226 3.80 -28.17 -9.54
CA ASN A 226 3.49 -28.91 -10.77
C ASN A 226 2.06 -28.69 -11.30
N ARG A 227 1.31 -27.70 -10.80
CA ARG A 227 0.06 -27.27 -11.43
C ARG A 227 0.23 -25.85 -11.93
N ASN A 228 0.29 -25.69 -13.24
CA ASN A 228 0.22 -24.38 -13.86
C ASN A 228 -1.12 -23.75 -13.47
N ILE A 229 -1.11 -22.61 -12.78
CA ILE A 229 -2.33 -21.92 -12.35
C ILE A 229 -3.18 -21.51 -13.59
N GLN A 230 -2.56 -21.40 -14.78
CA GLN A 230 -3.28 -21.21 -16.03
C GLN A 230 -4.13 -22.42 -16.44
N GLU A 231 -3.72 -23.64 -16.07
CA GLU A 231 -4.42 -24.88 -16.39
C GLU A 231 -5.44 -25.27 -15.31
N HIS A 232 -5.13 -24.91 -14.05
CA HIS A 232 -6.01 -25.12 -12.90
C HIS A 232 -6.09 -23.84 -12.05
N PRO A 233 -6.97 -22.89 -12.43
CA PRO A 233 -7.18 -21.67 -11.66
C PRO A 233 -7.57 -21.99 -10.22
N PHE A 234 -7.02 -21.21 -9.29
CA PHE A 234 -7.37 -21.33 -7.88
C PHE A 234 -8.73 -20.71 -7.62
N GLU A 235 -9.69 -21.52 -7.19
CA GLU A 235 -11.03 -21.06 -6.83
C GLU A 235 -11.09 -20.55 -5.39
N VAL A 236 -11.56 -19.32 -5.26
CA VAL A 236 -11.92 -18.68 -4.00
C VAL A 236 -13.44 -18.63 -3.93
N ALA A 237 -14.01 -19.41 -3.01
CA ALA A 237 -15.45 -19.53 -2.84
C ALA A 237 -16.13 -18.16 -2.59
N PRO A 238 -17.40 -17.99 -2.97
CA PRO A 238 -18.20 -16.84 -2.56
C PRO A 238 -18.23 -16.67 -1.05
N THR A 239 -18.37 -15.43 -0.57
CA THR A 239 -18.53 -15.10 0.86
C THR A 239 -17.49 -15.76 1.78
N SER A 240 -16.24 -15.85 1.32
CA SER A 240 -15.15 -16.50 2.06
C SER A 240 -14.06 -15.51 2.46
N ASN A 241 -13.41 -15.82 3.58
CA ASN A 241 -12.20 -15.16 4.04
C ASN A 241 -11.28 -16.22 4.66
N PHE A 242 -10.06 -16.34 4.16
CA PHE A 242 -9.06 -17.28 4.68
C PHE A 242 -7.64 -16.82 4.35
N VAL A 243 -6.70 -17.35 5.13
CA VAL A 243 -5.27 -17.22 4.88
C VAL A 243 -4.78 -18.47 4.18
N LYS A 244 -3.96 -18.31 3.14
CA LYS A 244 -3.39 -19.40 2.36
C LYS A 244 -1.89 -19.23 2.19
N LYS A 245 -1.16 -20.34 2.21
CA LYS A 245 0.27 -20.38 1.91
C LYS A 245 0.51 -20.33 0.40
N ALA A 246 1.14 -19.26 -0.05
CA ALA A 246 1.65 -19.10 -1.40
C ALA A 246 3.12 -19.50 -1.46
N LEU A 247 3.49 -20.21 -2.53
CA LEU A 247 4.88 -20.56 -2.82
C LEU A 247 5.36 -19.72 -4.00
N PHE A 248 6.64 -19.36 -4.08
CA PHE A 248 7.18 -18.71 -5.27
C PHE A 248 8.63 -19.14 -5.51
N GLY A 249 9.03 -19.13 -6.78
CA GLY A 249 10.38 -19.49 -7.17
C GLY A 249 11.39 -18.50 -6.60
N PHE A 250 12.48 -19.00 -6.02
CA PHE A 250 13.58 -18.17 -5.54
C PHE A 250 14.90 -18.88 -5.81
N THR A 251 15.90 -18.14 -6.28
CA THR A 251 17.18 -18.71 -6.72
C THR A 251 18.35 -18.16 -5.92
N SER A 252 19.48 -18.85 -5.94
CA SER A 252 20.71 -18.36 -5.29
C SER A 252 21.24 -17.06 -5.90
N THR A 253 20.86 -16.76 -7.15
CA THR A 253 21.19 -15.47 -7.79
C THR A 253 20.35 -14.34 -7.17
N ASP A 254 19.13 -14.63 -6.73
CA ASP A 254 18.26 -13.65 -6.06
C ASP A 254 18.83 -13.23 -4.71
N CYS A 255 19.48 -14.16 -3.99
CA CYS A 255 20.25 -13.83 -2.79
C CYS A 255 21.34 -12.78 -3.07
N ILE A 256 22.02 -12.87 -4.22
CA ILE A 256 23.04 -11.89 -4.62
C ILE A 256 22.38 -10.56 -5.00
N THR A 257 21.36 -10.58 -5.85
CA THR A 257 20.69 -9.37 -6.34
C THR A 257 20.09 -8.54 -5.21
N LEU A 258 19.55 -9.19 -4.18
CA LEU A 258 18.99 -8.51 -3.02
C LEU A 258 20.02 -8.20 -1.93
N HIS A 259 21.28 -8.67 -2.06
CA HIS A 259 22.33 -8.55 -1.03
C HIS A 259 21.95 -9.17 0.32
N PHE A 260 21.65 -10.47 0.30
CA PHE A 260 21.63 -11.28 1.53
C PHE A 260 23.02 -11.37 2.15
N ASP A 261 23.09 -11.57 3.46
CA ASP A 261 24.33 -11.98 4.13
C ASP A 261 24.58 -13.49 3.97
N GLU A 262 25.73 -13.97 4.46
CA GLU A 262 26.11 -15.38 4.34
C GLU A 262 25.30 -16.33 5.24
N ASP A 263 24.64 -15.80 6.27
CA ASP A 263 23.74 -16.52 7.18
C ASP A 263 22.29 -16.56 6.65
N GLY A 264 22.01 -15.79 5.60
CA GLY A 264 20.74 -15.74 4.92
C GLY A 264 19.75 -14.72 5.47
N HIS A 265 20.20 -13.70 6.20
CA HIS A 265 19.37 -12.56 6.54
C HIS A 265 19.49 -11.45 5.48
N LEU A 266 18.37 -10.77 5.25
CA LEU A 266 18.31 -9.60 4.40
C LEU A 266 18.31 -8.33 5.25
N VAL A 267 19.47 -7.68 5.38
CA VAL A 267 19.65 -6.49 6.23
C VAL A 267 19.09 -5.23 5.58
N ALA A 268 19.10 -5.16 4.24
CA ALA A 268 18.56 -4.04 3.50
C ALA A 268 17.03 -3.99 3.63
N LYS A 269 16.51 -2.79 3.89
CA LYS A 269 15.06 -2.54 3.85
C LYS A 269 14.52 -2.92 2.49
N THR A 270 13.66 -3.94 2.47
CA THR A 270 13.16 -4.53 1.23
C THR A 270 11.65 -4.42 1.20
N TYR A 271 11.14 -3.79 0.16
CA TYR A 271 9.72 -3.60 -0.06
C TYR A 271 9.19 -4.69 -0.97
N VAL A 272 8.06 -5.29 -0.59
CA VAL A 272 7.42 -6.37 -1.32
C VAL A 272 6.03 -5.93 -1.78
N LYS A 273 5.72 -6.25 -3.03
CA LYS A 273 4.41 -6.07 -3.66
C LYS A 273 3.94 -7.40 -4.25
N THR A 274 2.69 -7.75 -4.04
CA THR A 274 2.06 -8.91 -4.70
C THR A 274 1.01 -8.46 -5.69
N SER A 275 0.91 -9.15 -6.83
CA SER A 275 -0.16 -8.96 -7.80
C SER A 275 -0.76 -10.30 -8.20
N PHE A 276 -2.08 -10.37 -8.27
CA PHE A 276 -2.82 -11.56 -8.69
C PHE A 276 -3.81 -11.18 -9.78
N GLN A 277 -4.02 -12.07 -10.75
CA GLN A 277 -4.99 -11.86 -11.81
C GLN A 277 -6.01 -13.00 -11.82
N ASP A 278 -7.27 -12.67 -12.09
CA ASP A 278 -8.32 -13.66 -12.32
C ASP A 278 -8.51 -13.97 -13.81
N ILE A 279 -9.33 -14.99 -14.11
CA ILE A 279 -9.65 -15.36 -15.50
C ILE A 279 -10.39 -14.28 -16.29
N SER A 280 -10.99 -13.29 -15.62
CA SER A 280 -11.68 -12.16 -16.26
C SER A 280 -10.71 -11.03 -16.63
N GLY A 281 -9.47 -11.10 -16.15
CA GLY A 281 -8.43 -10.10 -16.33
C GLY A 281 -8.37 -9.07 -15.20
N LYS A 282 -9.21 -9.18 -14.16
CA LYS A 282 -9.16 -8.29 -12.99
C LYS A 282 -7.87 -8.54 -12.20
N VAL A 283 -7.18 -7.47 -11.85
CA VAL A 283 -5.91 -7.51 -11.11
C VAL A 283 -6.12 -7.05 -9.67
N PHE A 284 -5.57 -7.80 -8.73
CA PHE A 284 -5.51 -7.49 -7.30
C PHE A 284 -4.07 -7.20 -6.94
N GLU A 285 -3.76 -5.94 -6.62
CA GLU A 285 -2.41 -5.53 -6.24
C GLU A 285 -2.38 -5.08 -4.78
N SER A 286 -1.33 -5.48 -4.07
CA SER A 286 -1.04 -4.94 -2.74
C SER A 286 -0.24 -3.65 -2.86
N GLU A 287 -0.34 -2.78 -1.85
CA GLU A 287 0.62 -1.70 -1.66
C GLU A 287 2.01 -2.27 -1.30
N PRO A 288 3.11 -1.64 -1.75
CA PRO A 288 4.45 -2.01 -1.31
C PRO A 288 4.62 -1.85 0.21
N LYS A 289 5.11 -2.88 0.89
CA LYS A 289 5.37 -2.87 2.34
C LYS A 289 6.75 -3.42 2.65
N GLU A 290 7.36 -2.99 3.77
CA GLU A 290 8.64 -3.52 4.24
C GLU A 290 8.48 -4.94 4.81
N PHE A 291 9.36 -5.85 4.40
CA PHE A 291 9.33 -7.27 4.79
C PHE A 291 10.63 -7.71 5.44
N PHE A 292 10.50 -8.63 6.40
CA PHE A 292 11.60 -9.39 6.95
C PHE A 292 11.76 -10.70 6.16
N ILE A 293 12.92 -10.88 5.54
CA ILE A 293 13.17 -12.00 4.63
C ILE A 293 14.37 -12.80 5.12
N ILE A 294 14.18 -14.12 5.26
CA ILE A 294 15.22 -15.06 5.69
C ILE A 294 15.31 -16.20 4.67
N ALA A 295 16.53 -16.51 4.23
CA ALA A 295 16.83 -17.62 3.34
C ALA A 295 17.69 -18.68 4.06
N LYS A 296 17.40 -19.95 3.81
CA LYS A 296 18.08 -21.09 4.45
C LYS A 296 18.44 -22.19 3.46
N GLY A 297 19.49 -22.93 3.77
CA GLY A 297 19.95 -24.08 2.99
C GLY A 297 20.85 -23.71 1.82
N ASP A 298 20.89 -24.59 0.81
CA ASP A 298 21.86 -24.53 -0.28
C ASP A 298 21.65 -23.35 -1.24
N ILE A 299 20.51 -22.65 -1.13
CA ILE A 299 20.25 -21.43 -1.89
C ILE A 299 21.29 -20.34 -1.61
N LEU A 300 21.94 -20.38 -0.45
CA LEU A 300 22.97 -19.43 -0.04
C LEU A 300 24.35 -19.70 -0.67
N HIS A 301 24.54 -20.77 -1.44
CA HIS A 301 25.88 -21.15 -1.92
C HIS A 301 26.60 -20.04 -2.71
N LYS A 302 25.91 -19.32 -3.60
CA LYS A 302 26.55 -18.25 -4.39
C LYS A 302 26.92 -17.05 -3.53
N ILE A 303 26.07 -16.67 -2.57
CA ILE A 303 26.38 -15.54 -1.69
C ILE A 303 27.54 -15.91 -0.75
N LYS A 304 27.57 -17.14 -0.22
CA LYS A 304 28.69 -17.66 0.58
C LYS A 304 30.01 -17.67 -0.20
N ILE A 305 29.99 -18.08 -1.47
CA ILE A 305 31.18 -18.01 -2.35
C ILE A 305 31.64 -16.56 -2.51
N LYS A 306 30.73 -15.63 -2.75
CA LYS A 306 31.04 -14.20 -2.90
C LYS A 306 31.71 -13.63 -1.65
N TYR A 307 31.17 -13.90 -0.45
CA TYR A 307 31.79 -13.50 0.83
C TYR A 307 33.17 -14.16 1.02
N LYS A 308 33.30 -15.45 0.70
CA LYS A 308 34.57 -16.17 0.82
C LYS A 308 35.66 -15.58 -0.07
N GLU A 309 35.38 -15.33 -1.35
CA GLU A 309 36.34 -14.76 -2.30
C GLU A 309 36.79 -13.36 -1.88
N PHE A 310 35.85 -12.52 -1.44
CA PHE A 310 36.13 -11.19 -0.92
C PHE A 310 37.07 -11.25 0.31
N ARG A 311 36.72 -12.09 1.29
CA ARG A 311 37.49 -12.32 2.52
C ARG A 311 38.91 -12.83 2.24
N GLU A 312 39.05 -13.82 1.38
CA GLU A 312 40.35 -14.40 1.03
C GLU A 312 41.26 -13.37 0.34
N HIS A 313 40.71 -12.54 -0.55
CA HIS A 313 41.46 -11.49 -1.21
C HIS A 313 41.94 -10.41 -0.23
N LEU A 314 41.05 -9.90 0.62
CA LEU A 314 41.41 -8.92 1.65
C LEU A 314 42.49 -9.45 2.58
N LYS A 315 42.36 -10.67 3.11
CA LYS A 315 43.38 -11.30 3.96
C LYS A 315 44.74 -11.41 3.26
N LYS A 316 44.74 -11.88 1.99
CA LYS A 316 45.97 -12.12 1.23
C LYS A 316 46.69 -10.83 0.86
N LYS A 317 45.94 -9.76 0.57
CA LYS A 317 46.50 -8.48 0.10
C LYS A 317 46.58 -7.39 1.16
N ARG A 318 46.04 -7.60 2.37
CA ARG A 318 46.02 -6.65 3.50
C ARG A 318 47.30 -5.81 3.63
N LYS A 319 48.46 -6.47 3.81
CA LYS A 319 49.75 -5.77 4.00
C LYS A 319 50.11 -4.85 2.83
N ASN A 320 49.84 -5.28 1.60
CA ASN A 320 50.16 -4.50 0.40
C ASN A 320 49.17 -3.34 0.23
N ILE A 321 47.90 -3.57 0.54
CA ILE A 321 46.86 -2.54 0.49
C ILE A 321 47.17 -1.43 1.51
N LEU A 322 47.43 -1.79 2.78
CA LEU A 322 47.77 -0.83 3.83
C LEU A 322 49.02 -0.04 3.47
N ARG A 323 50.09 -0.71 3.01
CA ARG A 323 51.31 -0.05 2.57
C ARG A 323 51.07 0.92 1.40
N ALA A 324 50.20 0.57 0.45
CA ALA A 324 49.85 1.46 -0.66
C ALA A 324 49.07 2.69 -0.19
N ILE A 325 48.18 2.54 0.79
CA ILE A 325 47.46 3.64 1.44
C ILE A 325 48.44 4.55 2.19
N GLU A 326 49.28 3.99 3.06
CA GLU A 326 50.27 4.72 3.88
C GLU A 326 51.25 5.54 3.04
N LEU A 327 51.68 4.99 1.89
CA LEU A 327 52.62 5.63 0.98
C LEU A 327 51.94 6.50 -0.10
N ASN A 328 50.61 6.69 -0.04
CA ASN A 328 49.83 7.43 -1.04
C ASN A 328 50.08 6.99 -2.49
N LYS A 329 50.16 5.67 -2.71
CA LYS A 329 50.38 5.07 -4.03
C LYS A 329 49.06 4.68 -4.69
N ASP A 330 48.31 5.68 -5.13
CA ASP A 330 46.95 5.52 -5.66
C ASP A 330 46.85 4.55 -6.85
N ALA A 331 47.84 4.54 -7.75
CA ALA A 331 47.88 3.63 -8.89
C ALA A 331 48.08 2.16 -8.46
N GLU A 332 48.90 1.91 -7.44
CA GLU A 332 49.13 0.58 -6.86
C GLU A 332 47.86 0.11 -6.12
N LEU A 333 47.25 1.00 -5.35
CA LEU A 333 45.99 0.74 -4.65
C LEU A 333 44.87 0.37 -5.62
N LYS A 334 44.70 1.12 -6.71
CA LYS A 334 43.71 0.82 -7.75
C LYS A 334 43.94 -0.55 -8.39
N GLN A 335 45.19 -0.93 -8.65
CA GLN A 335 45.49 -2.26 -9.20
C GLN A 335 45.17 -3.39 -8.22
N LEU A 336 45.41 -3.19 -6.92
CA LEU A 336 45.08 -4.16 -5.87
C LEU A 336 43.57 -4.28 -5.64
N MET A 337 42.82 -3.21 -5.90
CA MET A 337 41.38 -3.13 -5.63
C MET A 337 40.47 -3.39 -6.85
N ASN A 338 40.97 -3.24 -8.08
CA ASN A 338 40.17 -3.41 -9.29
C ASN A 338 40.11 -4.88 -9.73
N ILE A 339 39.51 -5.73 -8.89
CA ILE A 339 39.32 -7.17 -9.12
C ILE A 339 37.84 -7.52 -8.89
N PRO A 340 37.23 -8.43 -9.69
CA PRO A 340 35.80 -8.73 -9.61
C PRO A 340 35.26 -9.18 -8.25
N CYS A 341 36.11 -9.72 -7.37
CA CYS A 341 35.70 -10.19 -6.03
C CYS A 341 35.64 -9.08 -4.97
N ILE A 342 36.06 -7.85 -5.29
CA ILE A 342 35.97 -6.72 -4.35
C ILE A 342 34.59 -6.10 -4.44
N ASP A 343 33.86 -6.20 -3.34
CA ASP A 343 32.55 -5.59 -3.15
C ASP A 343 32.41 -5.17 -1.68
N PHE A 344 32.64 -3.89 -1.39
CA PHE A 344 32.57 -3.37 -0.04
C PHE A 344 31.13 -3.23 0.48
N SER A 345 30.12 -3.38 -0.39
CA SER A 345 28.71 -3.38 0.05
C SER A 345 28.34 -4.61 0.87
N LEU A 346 29.19 -5.64 0.88
CA LEU A 346 29.06 -6.83 1.72
C LEU A 346 29.36 -6.56 3.20
N VAL A 347 29.99 -5.43 3.51
CA VAL A 347 30.40 -5.06 4.87
C VAL A 347 29.41 -4.05 5.46
N LEU A 348 28.42 -4.55 6.21
CA LEU A 348 27.38 -3.73 6.84
C LEU A 348 27.62 -3.58 8.36
N PRO A 349 27.49 -2.39 8.96
CA PRO A 349 27.73 -2.17 10.40
C PRO A 349 26.93 -3.10 11.33
N LYS A 350 25.68 -3.40 10.98
CA LYS A 350 24.80 -4.29 11.78
C LYS A 350 25.31 -5.72 11.89
N TYR A 351 26.09 -6.17 10.92
CA TYR A 351 26.64 -7.53 10.85
C TYR A 351 27.77 -7.73 11.88
N VAL A 352 28.55 -6.67 12.13
CA VAL A 352 29.69 -6.63 13.06
C VAL A 352 29.29 -6.95 14.49
N LEU A 353 28.15 -6.42 14.92
CA LEU A 353 27.62 -6.61 16.27
C LEU A 353 27.25 -8.08 16.55
N ASN A 354 26.89 -8.83 15.51
CA ASN A 354 26.44 -10.21 15.63
C ASN A 354 27.55 -11.23 15.34
N HIS A 355 28.64 -10.80 14.68
CA HIS A 355 29.74 -11.69 14.31
C HIS A 355 31.12 -11.06 14.56
N PRO A 356 31.62 -11.07 15.81
CA PRO A 356 32.89 -10.45 16.19
C PRO A 356 34.14 -11.18 15.66
N GLU A 357 34.00 -12.38 15.08
CA GLU A 357 35.12 -13.15 14.54
C GLU A 357 35.45 -12.80 13.07
N PHE A 358 34.97 -11.66 12.56
CA PHE A 358 35.00 -11.32 11.15
C PHE A 358 36.18 -10.43 10.74
N PRO A 359 37.23 -11.01 10.11
CA PRO A 359 38.45 -10.27 9.82
C PRO A 359 38.30 -9.25 8.68
N GLU A 360 37.38 -9.43 7.74
CA GLU A 360 37.14 -8.43 6.69
C GLU A 360 36.65 -7.09 7.25
N TYR A 361 35.87 -7.11 8.34
CA TYR A 361 35.45 -5.89 9.03
C TYR A 361 36.67 -5.15 9.58
N ASP A 362 37.47 -5.83 10.39
CA ASP A 362 38.67 -5.25 11.01
C ASP A 362 39.65 -4.73 9.95
N ILE A 363 39.81 -5.47 8.85
CA ILE A 363 40.66 -5.07 7.72
C ILE A 363 40.12 -3.80 7.06
N CYS A 364 38.80 -3.73 6.79
CA CYS A 364 38.19 -2.54 6.20
C CYS A 364 38.26 -1.33 7.14
N ALA A 365 38.00 -1.52 8.44
CA ALA A 365 38.12 -0.47 9.44
C ALA A 365 39.56 0.05 9.56
N GLU A 366 40.55 -0.84 9.61
CA GLU A 366 41.97 -0.49 9.63
C GLU A 366 42.38 0.28 8.35
N MET A 367 41.88 -0.13 7.18
CA MET A 367 42.12 0.57 5.92
C MET A 367 41.55 2.00 5.95
N ILE A 368 40.34 2.19 6.47
CA ILE A 368 39.70 3.52 6.60
C ILE A 368 40.49 4.39 7.58
N GLN A 369 40.81 3.86 8.77
CA GLN A 369 41.57 4.59 9.79
C GLN A 369 42.95 5.00 9.27
N THR A 370 43.65 4.09 8.58
CA THR A 370 44.95 4.37 7.96
C THR A 370 44.84 5.47 6.92
N ALA A 371 43.86 5.39 6.01
CA ALA A 371 43.63 6.39 4.97
C ALA A 371 43.37 7.78 5.56
N ILE A 372 42.59 7.88 6.64
CA ILE A 372 42.31 9.15 7.31
C ILE A 372 43.56 9.70 8.00
N ASN A 373 44.32 8.86 8.70
CA ASN A 373 45.56 9.26 9.38
C ASN A 373 46.59 9.86 8.41
N VAL A 374 46.72 9.29 7.21
CA VAL A 374 47.64 9.80 6.17
C VAL A 374 47.00 10.80 5.20
N LYS A 375 45.74 11.20 5.44
CA LYS A 375 44.95 12.12 4.61
C LYS A 375 44.81 11.65 3.14
N ASN A 376 44.71 10.34 2.93
CA ASN A 376 44.47 9.73 1.63
C ASN A 376 42.97 9.70 1.31
N GLU A 377 42.44 10.80 0.76
CA GLU A 377 41.04 10.84 0.32
C GLU A 377 40.73 9.90 -0.84
N TYR A 378 41.73 9.59 -1.68
CA TYR A 378 41.56 8.73 -2.84
C TYR A 378 41.14 7.32 -2.43
N ALA A 379 41.78 6.76 -1.41
CA ALA A 379 41.47 5.43 -0.89
C ALA A 379 40.01 5.30 -0.44
N ILE A 380 39.49 6.30 0.29
CA ILE A 380 38.09 6.30 0.76
C ILE A 380 37.13 6.40 -0.43
N LYS A 381 37.39 7.34 -1.35
CA LYS A 381 36.58 7.50 -2.57
C LYS A 381 36.56 6.24 -3.43
N LEU A 382 37.71 5.55 -3.51
CA LEU A 382 37.81 4.27 -4.24
C LEU A 382 36.96 3.19 -3.58
N MET A 383 37.04 3.03 -2.26
CA MET A 383 36.22 2.05 -1.54
C MET A 383 34.72 2.37 -1.63
N GLN A 384 34.34 3.65 -1.52
CA GLN A 384 32.96 4.11 -1.71
C GLN A 384 32.44 3.82 -3.13
N SER A 385 33.27 4.03 -4.15
CA SER A 385 32.93 3.68 -5.55
C SER A 385 32.72 2.18 -5.77
N GLN A 386 33.22 1.35 -4.84
CA GLN A 386 33.09 -0.10 -4.82
C GLN A 386 32.08 -0.58 -3.76
N GLY A 387 31.17 0.31 -3.33
CA GLY A 387 30.00 -0.04 -2.52
C GLY A 387 30.18 0.13 -1.00
N LEU A 388 31.29 0.70 -0.51
CA LEU A 388 31.47 0.95 0.92
C LEU A 388 30.41 1.95 1.40
N PRO A 389 29.54 1.57 2.37
CA PRO A 389 28.46 2.44 2.79
C PRO A 389 28.97 3.54 3.74
N GLN A 390 28.36 4.73 3.66
CA GLN A 390 28.84 5.93 4.34
C GLN A 390 28.75 5.82 5.87
N ASP A 391 27.70 5.17 6.36
CA ASP A 391 27.51 4.85 7.77
C ASP A 391 28.64 3.98 8.33
N PHE A 392 29.25 3.12 7.50
CA PHE A 392 30.43 2.34 7.87
C PHE A 392 31.67 3.20 8.05
N VAL A 393 31.87 4.21 7.19
CA VAL A 393 32.97 5.17 7.32
C VAL A 393 32.84 5.95 8.63
N GLU A 394 31.62 6.40 8.94
CA GLU A 394 31.30 7.09 10.20
C GLU A 394 31.47 6.17 11.42
N PHE A 395 31.07 4.90 11.30
CA PHE A 395 31.24 3.91 12.35
C PHE A 395 32.70 3.61 12.65
N ALA A 396 33.54 3.44 11.62
CA ALA A 396 34.98 3.20 11.76
C ALA A 396 35.73 4.38 12.43
N LEU A 397 35.16 5.58 12.40
CA LEU A 397 35.66 6.79 13.08
C LEU A 397 35.33 6.84 14.58
N GLY A 398 34.27 6.14 15.02
CA GLY A 398 33.81 6.10 16.41
C GLY A 398 34.27 4.88 17.23
N PHE A 399 34.94 3.91 16.59
CA PHE A 399 35.55 2.75 17.25
C PHE A 399 36.85 3.19 17.96
N GLN A 400 36.77 3.47 19.27
CA GLN A 400 37.91 3.58 20.19
C GLN A 400 37.88 2.47 21.23
#